data_AF-A0A937BB04-F1
#
_entry.id   AF-A0A937BB04-F1
#
_cell.length_a   1.000
_cell.length_b   1.000
_cell.length_c   1.000
_cell.angle_alpha   90.00
_cell.angle_beta   90.00
_cell.angle_gamma   90.00
#
_symmetry.space_group_name_H-M   'P 1'
#
loop_
_entity.id
_entity.type
_entity.pdbx_description
1 polymer ?
#
loop_
_entity_poly.entity_id
_entity_poly.type
_entity_poly.pdbx_seq_one_letter_code
_entity_poly.pdbx_strand_id
1 'polypeptide(L)'
;MAPKENLKAGPVWDYNFALGNASFCSGGLTTGWMYDGCIPATLPTPEMWRRLLQDSVMANEIKCRYNYLRKTYLDTAYLNQYINRYAFDTLKNPITRHYNKWKIIGTNPGGFNAYIATSYPDEISRLKTWMQNRLIWMDQNLKGVCREALPTEAKIKTPLSSLCQPNYTQAVEKSQIFNRMPYNYTGLEK
;
A
#
# COMPACT_ATOMS: atom_id res chain seq x y z
N MET A 1 -22.30 1.03 31.26
CA MET A 1 -21.15 1.68 30.61
C MET A 1 -21.19 1.33 29.13
N ALA A 2 -21.20 2.32 28.24
CA ALA A 2 -21.09 2.06 26.82
C ALA A 2 -19.73 1.37 26.53
N PRO A 3 -19.67 0.39 25.60
CA PRO A 3 -18.40 -0.21 25.21
C PRO A 3 -17.44 0.86 24.73
N LYS A 4 -16.19 0.82 25.19
CA LYS A 4 -15.15 1.73 24.72
C LYS A 4 -14.75 1.32 23.31
N GLU A 5 -15.24 2.04 22.32
CA GLU A 5 -14.84 1.82 20.92
C GLU A 5 -13.46 2.44 20.67
N ASN A 6 -12.57 1.65 20.08
CA ASN A 6 -11.22 2.08 19.74
C ASN A 6 -11.13 2.37 18.24
N LEU A 7 -10.55 3.52 17.87
CA LEU A 7 -10.23 3.83 16.48
C LEU A 7 -9.27 2.79 15.89
N LYS A 8 -9.51 2.44 14.64
CA LYS A 8 -8.67 1.52 13.85
C LYS A 8 -8.17 2.24 12.61
N ALA A 9 -6.89 2.07 12.28
CA ALA A 9 -6.33 2.59 11.04
C ALA A 9 -6.70 1.63 9.88
N GLY A 10 -7.88 1.78 9.30
CA GLY A 10 -8.28 1.02 8.12
C GLY A 10 -9.79 0.98 7.85
N PRO A 11 -10.20 0.39 6.72
CA PRO A 11 -9.34 -0.21 5.69
C PRO A 11 -8.53 0.84 4.92
N VAL A 12 -7.36 0.43 4.40
CA VAL A 12 -6.56 1.28 3.51
C VAL A 12 -7.10 1.20 2.08
N TRP A 13 -6.99 2.28 1.31
CA TRP A 13 -7.53 2.41 -0.06
C TRP A 13 -6.57 3.23 -0.94
N ASP A 14 -6.67 3.06 -2.26
CA ASP A 14 -5.98 3.83 -3.30
C ASP A 14 -4.43 3.84 -3.24
N TYR A 15 -3.81 2.78 -3.78
CA TYR A 15 -2.34 2.60 -3.81
C TYR A 15 -1.73 2.77 -5.21
N ASN A 16 -2.44 3.41 -6.15
CA ASN A 16 -1.95 3.69 -7.51
C ASN A 16 -0.66 4.54 -7.54
N PHE A 17 -0.47 5.45 -6.58
CA PHE A 17 0.74 6.28 -6.40
C PHE A 17 1.67 5.77 -5.29
N ALA A 18 1.51 4.53 -4.87
CA ALA A 18 2.45 3.90 -3.95
C ALA A 18 3.66 3.28 -4.68
N LEU A 19 4.53 2.62 -3.91
CA LEU A 19 5.60 1.76 -4.44
C LEU A 19 6.53 2.43 -5.45
N GLY A 20 6.86 3.70 -5.19
CA GLY A 20 7.81 4.46 -6.01
C GLY A 20 7.20 5.13 -7.24
N ASN A 21 5.87 5.17 -7.38
CA ASN A 21 5.23 5.67 -8.60
C ASN A 21 4.73 7.12 -8.51
N ALA A 22 5.01 7.87 -7.45
CA ALA A 22 4.59 9.28 -7.33
C ALA A 22 5.74 10.25 -7.64
N SER A 23 5.58 11.13 -8.64
CA SER A 23 6.55 12.17 -9.00
C SER A 23 6.59 13.35 -8.02
N PHE A 24 5.69 13.35 -7.04
CA PHE A 24 5.52 14.37 -6.02
C PHE A 24 5.74 13.79 -4.62
N CYS A 25 5.83 14.65 -3.62
CA CYS A 25 6.06 14.27 -2.21
C CYS A 25 7.27 13.35 -1.98
N SER A 26 8.31 13.41 -2.82
CA SER A 26 9.42 12.46 -2.79
C SER A 26 8.98 10.98 -2.90
N GLY A 27 7.79 10.71 -3.44
CA GLY A 27 7.19 9.37 -3.48
C GLY A 27 7.94 8.37 -4.35
N GLY A 28 8.76 8.85 -5.29
CA GLY A 28 9.70 8.03 -6.05
C GLY A 28 10.97 7.61 -5.30
N LEU A 29 11.29 8.27 -4.18
CA LEU A 29 12.50 7.95 -3.41
C LEU A 29 12.32 6.63 -2.63
N THR A 30 13.42 5.91 -2.45
CA THR A 30 13.47 4.70 -1.61
C THR A 30 13.76 5.04 -0.14
N THR A 31 14.13 6.29 0.14
CA THR A 31 14.55 6.80 1.45
C THR A 31 13.59 7.86 2.00
N GLY A 32 13.63 8.07 3.32
CA GLY A 32 12.79 9.04 4.01
C GLY A 32 11.42 8.49 4.42
N TRP A 33 10.68 9.29 5.18
CA TRP A 33 9.34 8.94 5.64
C TRP A 33 8.33 9.99 5.22
N MET A 34 7.17 9.55 4.71
CA MET A 34 6.11 10.47 4.31
C MET A 34 5.62 11.34 5.48
N TYR A 35 5.67 10.83 6.71
CA TYR A 35 5.29 11.62 7.89
C TYR A 35 6.26 12.75 8.22
N ASP A 36 7.48 12.77 7.64
CA ASP A 36 8.44 13.88 7.82
C ASP A 36 8.08 15.09 6.91
N GLY A 37 7.17 14.89 5.95
CA GLY A 37 6.66 15.93 5.07
C GLY A 37 6.65 15.52 3.60
N CYS A 38 5.70 16.08 2.86
CA CYS A 38 5.68 16.03 1.40
C CYS A 38 6.68 17.07 0.85
N ILE A 39 7.54 16.69 -0.10
CA ILE A 39 8.40 17.64 -0.83
C ILE A 39 8.16 17.49 -2.35
N PRO A 40 7.82 18.57 -3.09
CA PRO A 40 7.50 19.92 -2.59
C PRO A 40 6.24 19.92 -1.70
N ALA A 41 6.21 20.78 -0.67
CA ALA A 41 5.24 20.77 0.42
C ALA A 41 3.83 21.20 0.00
N THR A 42 3.14 20.32 -0.71
CA THR A 42 1.80 20.57 -1.23
C THR A 42 0.69 19.95 -0.39
N LEU A 43 0.99 18.90 0.40
CA LEU A 43 -0.02 18.13 1.13
C LEU A 43 0.32 17.93 2.61
N PRO A 44 -0.64 18.15 3.52
CA PRO A 44 -0.44 17.87 4.93
C PRO A 44 -0.33 16.37 5.18
N THR A 45 0.62 15.99 6.02
CA THR A 45 0.79 14.59 6.47
C THR A 45 0.21 14.47 7.87
N PRO A 46 -0.57 13.42 8.21
CA PRO A 46 -1.21 13.34 9.51
C PRO A 46 -0.17 13.30 10.66
N GLU A 47 -0.20 14.32 11.52
CA GLU A 47 0.73 14.46 12.67
C GLU A 47 0.66 13.26 13.63
N MET A 48 -0.45 12.52 13.64
CA MET A 48 -0.64 11.34 14.47
C MET A 48 0.49 10.32 14.31
N TRP A 49 1.06 10.17 13.11
CA TRP A 49 2.13 9.20 12.88
C TRP A 49 3.43 9.60 13.59
N ARG A 50 3.76 10.89 13.59
CA ARG A 50 4.91 11.43 14.34
C ARG A 50 4.70 11.26 15.83
N ARG A 51 3.48 11.54 16.34
CA ARG A 51 3.12 11.36 17.75
C ARG A 51 3.20 9.91 18.20
N LEU A 52 2.63 8.98 17.43
CA LEU A 52 2.67 7.55 17.75
C LEU A 52 4.10 7.01 17.80
N LEU A 53 4.99 7.49 16.93
CA LEU A 53 6.40 7.06 16.91
C LEU A 53 7.28 7.68 18.02
N GLN A 54 6.76 8.66 18.79
CA GLN A 54 7.42 9.16 20.00
C GLN A 54 7.22 8.20 21.19
N ASP A 55 6.16 7.38 21.16
CA ASP A 55 5.93 6.32 22.15
C ASP A 55 6.86 5.13 21.88
N SER A 56 7.72 4.82 22.84
CA SER A 56 8.71 3.74 22.69
C SER A 56 8.07 2.35 22.62
N VAL A 57 6.91 2.13 23.26
CA VAL A 57 6.16 0.88 23.15
C VAL A 57 5.66 0.73 21.72
N MET A 58 5.00 1.75 21.18
CA MET A 58 4.49 1.72 19.81
C MET A 58 5.61 1.54 18.78
N ALA A 59 6.73 2.25 18.93
CA ALA A 59 7.87 2.10 18.02
C ALA A 59 8.47 0.69 18.05
N ASN A 60 8.59 0.08 19.24
CA ASN A 60 9.09 -1.29 19.39
C ASN A 60 8.13 -2.33 18.77
N GLU A 61 6.82 -2.17 18.97
CA GLU A 61 5.78 -3.00 18.37
C GLU A 61 5.84 -2.95 16.83
N ILE A 62 5.96 -1.75 16.26
CA ILE A 62 6.16 -1.57 14.80
C ILE A 62 7.42 -2.28 14.32
N LYS A 63 8.55 -2.11 15.03
CA LYS A 63 9.81 -2.77 14.65
C LYS A 63 9.69 -4.29 14.69
N CYS A 64 9.05 -4.85 15.72
CA CYS A 64 8.84 -6.29 15.79
C CYS A 64 7.90 -6.80 14.70
N ARG A 65 6.80 -6.10 14.43
CA ARG A 65 5.88 -6.48 13.34
C ARG A 65 6.57 -6.44 11.98
N TYR A 66 7.38 -5.40 11.74
CA TYR A 66 8.19 -5.30 10.53
C TYR A 66 9.19 -6.46 10.41
N ASN A 67 9.95 -6.75 11.47
CA ASN A 67 10.91 -7.86 11.48
C ASN A 67 10.24 -9.22 11.20
N TYR A 68 9.03 -9.43 11.72
CA TYR A 68 8.23 -10.62 11.40
C TYR A 68 7.83 -10.64 9.91
N LEU A 69 7.34 -9.52 9.39
CA LEU A 69 6.94 -9.42 7.98
C LEU A 69 8.14 -9.60 7.02
N ARG A 70 9.34 -9.12 7.39
CA ARG A 70 10.57 -9.31 6.62
C ARG A 70 11.00 -10.76 6.49
N LYS A 71 10.57 -11.64 7.40
CA LYS A 71 10.77 -13.10 7.34
C LYS A 71 9.63 -13.84 6.60
N THR A 72 8.61 -13.12 6.16
CA THR A 72 7.41 -13.68 5.54
C THR A 72 7.09 -12.94 4.24
N TYR A 73 6.02 -12.15 4.21
CA TYR A 73 5.51 -11.52 2.99
C TYR A 73 6.36 -10.36 2.46
N LEU A 74 7.21 -9.77 3.29
CA LEU A 74 8.18 -8.75 2.89
C LEU A 74 9.58 -9.33 2.67
N ASP A 75 9.73 -10.66 2.61
CA ASP A 75 10.96 -11.25 2.10
C ASP A 75 11.14 -10.87 0.61
N THR A 76 12.39 -10.57 0.22
CA THR A 76 12.68 -10.07 -1.12
C THR A 76 12.44 -11.13 -2.19
N ALA A 77 12.79 -12.39 -1.93
CA ALA A 77 12.56 -13.47 -2.88
C ALA A 77 11.06 -13.76 -3.02
N TYR A 78 10.34 -13.83 -1.88
CA TYR A 78 8.89 -13.98 -1.86
C TYR A 78 8.19 -12.87 -2.67
N LEU A 79 8.53 -11.60 -2.43
CA LEU A 79 7.94 -10.47 -3.17
C LEU A 79 8.24 -10.53 -4.66
N ASN A 80 9.47 -10.84 -5.04
CA ASN A 80 9.84 -10.95 -6.45
C ASN A 80 9.08 -12.07 -7.16
N GLN A 81 8.88 -13.21 -6.51
CA GLN A 81 8.06 -14.31 -7.02
C GLN A 81 6.58 -13.94 -7.10
N TYR A 82 6.05 -13.26 -6.07
CA TYR A 82 4.68 -12.78 -6.04
C TYR A 82 4.42 -11.81 -7.20
N ILE A 83 5.28 -10.81 -7.39
CA ILE A 83 5.18 -9.86 -8.52
C ILE A 83 5.24 -10.60 -9.86
N ASN A 84 6.16 -11.55 -10.03
CA ASN A 84 6.28 -12.34 -11.25
C ASN A 84 5.00 -13.10 -11.57
N ARG A 85 4.42 -13.79 -10.59
CA ARG A 85 3.18 -14.57 -10.75
C ARG A 85 2.05 -13.71 -11.30
N TYR A 86 1.87 -12.50 -10.77
CA TYR A 86 0.83 -11.60 -11.27
C TYR A 86 1.19 -11.05 -12.65
N ALA A 87 2.42 -10.58 -12.83
CA ALA A 87 2.84 -9.92 -14.06
C ALA A 87 2.84 -10.83 -15.29
N PHE A 88 3.33 -12.07 -15.14
CA PHE A 88 3.63 -12.94 -16.27
C PHE A 88 2.73 -14.17 -16.39
N ASP A 89 2.02 -14.55 -15.32
CA ASP A 89 1.06 -15.66 -15.38
C ASP A 89 -0.37 -15.12 -15.39
N THR A 90 -0.73 -14.34 -14.37
CA THR A 90 -2.12 -13.88 -14.17
C THR A 90 -2.52 -12.81 -15.19
N LEU A 91 -1.65 -11.83 -15.42
CA LEU A 91 -1.92 -10.68 -16.29
C LEU A 91 -1.36 -10.85 -17.72
N LYS A 92 -0.85 -12.04 -18.06
CA LYS A 92 -0.22 -12.34 -19.35
C LYS A 92 -1.04 -11.89 -20.56
N ASN A 93 -2.33 -12.24 -20.61
CA ASN A 93 -3.21 -11.89 -21.73
C ASN A 93 -3.82 -10.49 -21.58
N PRO A 94 -4.32 -10.08 -20.39
CA PRO A 94 -4.81 -8.72 -20.19
C PRO A 94 -3.82 -7.61 -20.55
N ILE A 95 -2.52 -7.80 -20.25
CA ILE A 95 -1.53 -6.75 -20.47
C ILE A 95 -1.30 -6.47 -21.96
N THR A 96 -1.29 -7.52 -22.81
CA THR A 96 -1.23 -7.37 -24.27
C THR A 96 -2.45 -6.62 -24.79
N ARG A 97 -3.67 -6.99 -24.35
CA ARG A 97 -4.89 -6.28 -24.77
C ARG A 97 -4.87 -4.80 -24.34
N HIS A 98 -4.41 -4.53 -23.13
CA HIS A 98 -4.33 -3.18 -22.57
C HIS A 98 -3.40 -2.29 -23.41
N TYR A 99 -2.15 -2.71 -23.64
CA TYR A 99 -1.21 -1.87 -24.39
C TYR A 99 -1.50 -1.83 -25.90
N ASN A 100 -2.13 -2.85 -26.48
CA ASN A 100 -2.62 -2.79 -27.87
C ASN A 100 -3.74 -1.73 -28.03
N LYS A 101 -4.64 -1.63 -27.05
CA LYS A 101 -5.76 -0.68 -27.08
C LYS A 101 -5.30 0.75 -26.79
N TRP A 102 -4.61 0.95 -25.68
CA TRP A 102 -4.35 2.29 -25.15
C TRP A 102 -3.01 2.89 -25.62
N LYS A 103 -2.05 2.06 -26.04
CA LYS A 103 -0.72 2.51 -26.52
C LYS A 103 -0.01 3.49 -25.57
N ILE A 104 -0.15 3.28 -24.26
CA ILE A 104 0.38 4.19 -23.22
C ILE A 104 1.76 3.80 -22.66
N ILE A 105 2.37 2.71 -23.14
CA ILE A 105 3.72 2.38 -22.71
C ILE A 105 4.71 3.43 -23.23
N GLY A 106 5.66 3.88 -22.41
CA GLY A 106 6.54 5.00 -22.73
C GLY A 106 5.88 6.39 -22.62
N THR A 107 4.64 6.48 -22.14
CA THR A 107 3.96 7.77 -21.90
C THR A 107 3.63 7.94 -20.41
N ASN A 108 3.23 9.16 -20.02
CA ASN A 108 2.80 9.48 -18.65
C ASN A 108 1.38 10.09 -18.67
N PRO A 109 0.33 9.27 -18.92
CA PRO A 109 -1.02 9.79 -19.15
C PRO A 109 -1.57 10.62 -17.99
N GLY A 110 -1.21 10.26 -16.75
CA GLY A 110 -1.64 10.98 -15.55
C GLY A 110 -0.70 12.11 -15.14
N GLY A 111 0.47 12.28 -15.76
CA GLY A 111 1.44 13.33 -15.41
C GLY A 111 2.17 13.13 -14.07
N PHE A 112 1.85 12.08 -13.30
CA PHE A 112 2.32 11.92 -11.92
C PHE A 112 3.23 10.73 -11.68
N ASN A 113 3.64 10.00 -12.73
CA ASN A 113 4.56 8.88 -12.60
C ASN A 113 5.98 9.37 -12.28
N ALA A 114 6.61 8.82 -11.23
CA ALA A 114 8.01 9.10 -10.91
C ALA A 114 8.99 8.51 -11.94
N TYR A 115 8.55 7.48 -12.66
CA TYR A 115 9.33 6.78 -13.67
C TYR A 115 8.43 6.46 -14.87
N ILE A 116 8.95 6.66 -16.07
CA ILE A 116 8.23 6.36 -17.32
C ILE A 116 8.89 5.12 -17.92
N ALA A 117 8.25 3.96 -17.73
CA ALA A 117 8.74 2.71 -18.27
C ALA A 117 8.62 2.65 -19.79
N THR A 118 9.67 2.15 -20.42
CA THR A 118 9.77 1.99 -21.89
C THR A 118 9.12 0.70 -22.38
N SER A 119 8.91 -0.27 -21.48
CA SER A 119 8.25 -1.55 -21.76
C SER A 119 7.58 -2.11 -20.51
N TYR A 120 6.68 -3.08 -20.64
CA TYR A 120 6.09 -3.73 -19.48
C TYR A 120 7.13 -4.47 -18.60
N PRO A 121 8.09 -5.24 -19.15
CA PRO A 121 9.16 -5.83 -18.35
C PRO A 121 10.01 -4.79 -17.60
N ASP A 122 10.24 -3.62 -18.20
CA ASP A 122 10.93 -2.48 -17.57
C ASP A 122 10.15 -1.96 -16.35
N GLU A 123 8.83 -1.80 -16.47
CA GLU A 123 7.96 -1.41 -15.34
C GLU A 123 8.02 -2.42 -14.18
N ILE A 124 8.05 -3.71 -14.49
CA ILE A 124 8.20 -4.77 -13.47
C ILE A 124 9.59 -4.73 -12.83
N SER A 125 10.64 -4.47 -13.60
CA SER A 125 12.01 -4.33 -13.10
C SER A 125 12.13 -3.12 -12.16
N ARG A 126 11.56 -1.98 -12.55
CA ARG A 126 11.46 -0.77 -11.72
C ARG A 126 10.77 -1.06 -10.40
N LEU A 127 9.59 -1.69 -10.42
CA LEU A 127 8.82 -2.00 -9.21
C LEU A 127 9.65 -2.85 -8.23
N LYS A 128 10.25 -3.94 -8.71
CA LYS A 128 11.08 -4.83 -7.88
C LYS A 128 12.29 -4.12 -7.31
N THR A 129 13.00 -3.35 -8.14
CA THR A 129 14.18 -2.58 -7.73
C THR A 129 13.81 -1.58 -6.64
N TRP A 130 12.71 -0.84 -6.83
CA TRP A 130 12.24 0.12 -5.83
C TRP A 130 11.88 -0.57 -4.52
N MET A 131 11.12 -1.67 -4.56
CA MET A 131 10.73 -2.42 -3.36
C MET A 131 11.93 -2.97 -2.61
N GLN A 132 12.89 -3.57 -3.31
CA GLN A 132 14.12 -4.08 -2.70
C GLN A 132 14.91 -2.97 -2.01
N ASN A 133 15.17 -1.86 -2.71
CA ASN A 133 15.93 -0.75 -2.16
C ASN A 133 15.21 -0.09 -0.99
N ARG A 134 13.87 0.03 -1.05
CA ARG A 134 13.08 0.54 0.06
C ARG A 134 13.18 -0.34 1.29
N LEU A 135 13.09 -1.66 1.12
CA LEU A 135 13.19 -2.61 2.23
C LEU A 135 14.58 -2.59 2.86
N ILE A 136 15.65 -2.56 2.05
CA ILE A 136 17.03 -2.41 2.55
C ILE A 136 17.18 -1.13 3.39
N TRP A 137 16.63 -0.01 2.91
CA TRP A 137 16.68 1.23 3.67
C TRP A 137 15.88 1.14 4.97
N MET A 138 14.67 0.56 4.94
CA MET A 138 13.84 0.38 6.13
C MET A 138 14.48 -0.56 7.16
N ASP A 139 15.22 -1.60 6.74
CA ASP A 139 15.95 -2.49 7.64
C ASP A 139 16.89 -1.69 8.56
N GLN A 140 17.56 -0.69 7.97
CA GLN A 140 18.55 0.17 8.63
C GLN A 140 17.94 1.36 9.38
N ASN A 141 16.79 1.87 8.94
CA ASN A 141 16.27 3.17 9.41
C ASN A 141 14.98 3.08 10.23
N LEU A 142 14.34 1.90 10.31
CA LEU A 142 13.16 1.75 11.15
C LEU A 142 13.55 1.75 12.64
N LYS A 143 13.06 2.78 13.34
CA LYS A 143 13.27 3.02 14.78
C LYS A 143 12.65 1.91 15.65
N GLY A 144 13.04 1.89 16.92
CA GLY A 144 12.58 0.92 17.91
C GLY A 144 13.53 -0.26 18.05
N VAL A 145 13.42 -0.96 19.18
CA VAL A 145 14.15 -2.17 19.50
C VAL A 145 13.14 -3.29 19.66
N CYS A 146 13.21 -4.29 18.80
CA CYS A 146 12.38 -5.47 18.97
C CYS A 146 12.96 -6.33 20.09
N ARG A 147 12.35 -6.29 21.28
CA ARG A 147 12.90 -6.95 22.49
C ARG A 147 12.43 -8.40 22.66
N GLU A 148 11.34 -8.83 22.04
CA GLU A 148 10.91 -10.25 21.99
C GLU A 148 10.03 -10.49 20.75
N ALA A 149 9.89 -11.75 20.33
CA ALA A 149 9.01 -12.12 19.22
C ALA A 149 7.55 -11.82 19.60
N LEU A 150 6.95 -10.81 18.97
CA LEU A 150 5.51 -10.60 19.10
C LEU A 150 4.77 -11.90 18.80
N PRO A 151 3.70 -12.23 19.54
CA PRO A 151 2.84 -13.34 19.18
C PRO A 151 2.45 -13.21 17.70
N THR A 152 2.69 -14.30 16.98
CA THR A 152 2.75 -14.43 15.52
C THR A 152 1.46 -14.05 14.79
N GLU A 153 0.36 -13.87 15.53
CA GLU A 153 -0.93 -13.43 15.00
C GLU A 153 -1.12 -11.94 15.27
N ALA A 154 -1.22 -11.14 14.20
CA ALA A 154 -2.02 -9.94 14.30
C ALA A 154 -3.41 -10.39 14.78
N LYS A 155 -3.85 -9.95 15.97
CA LYS A 155 -5.20 -10.19 16.49
C LYS A 155 -6.27 -9.41 15.70
N ILE A 156 -6.14 -9.41 14.38
CA ILE A 156 -7.16 -8.99 13.45
C ILE A 156 -7.46 -10.23 12.63
N LYS A 157 -8.14 -11.19 13.27
CA LYS A 157 -9.10 -12.04 12.56
C LYS A 157 -10.33 -11.15 12.37
N THR A 158 -10.28 -10.15 11.50
CA THR A 158 -11.53 -9.78 10.83
C THR A 158 -11.80 -10.99 9.95
N PRO A 159 -12.87 -11.75 10.20
CA PRO A 159 -13.36 -12.61 9.13
C PRO A 159 -13.48 -11.71 7.91
N LEU A 160 -12.89 -12.11 6.78
CA LEU A 160 -13.33 -11.53 5.51
C LEU A 160 -14.85 -11.66 5.55
N SER A 161 -15.53 -10.52 5.50
CA SER A 161 -16.97 -10.53 5.37
C SER A 161 -17.32 -11.53 4.27
N SER A 162 -18.38 -12.30 4.43
CA SER A 162 -18.89 -13.17 3.36
C SER A 162 -19.11 -12.40 2.04
N LEU A 163 -19.21 -11.07 2.11
CA LEU A 163 -19.25 -10.11 1.01
C LEU A 163 -17.96 -10.03 0.17
N CYS A 164 -16.80 -10.49 0.66
CA CYS A 164 -15.50 -10.42 -0.04
C CYS A 164 -15.06 -11.78 -0.62
N GLN A 165 -16.01 -12.63 -0.98
CA GLN A 165 -15.75 -13.86 -1.73
C GLN A 165 -15.73 -13.54 -3.24
N PRO A 166 -14.87 -14.21 -4.06
CA PRO A 166 -14.79 -13.97 -5.51
C PRO A 166 -16.12 -14.10 -6.27
N ASN A 167 -17.09 -14.79 -5.66
CA ASN A 167 -18.41 -15.09 -6.24
C ASN A 167 -19.56 -14.32 -5.55
N TYR A 168 -19.28 -13.32 -4.72
CA TYR A 168 -20.33 -12.56 -4.04
C TYR A 168 -20.87 -11.43 -4.94
N THR A 169 -21.83 -11.76 -5.82
CA THR A 169 -22.64 -10.77 -6.54
C THR A 169 -23.89 -10.44 -5.74
N GLN A 170 -23.74 -9.81 -4.58
CA GLN A 170 -24.87 -9.13 -3.96
C GLN A 170 -24.68 -7.64 -4.18
N ALA A 171 -25.63 -7.05 -4.90
CA ALA A 171 -25.68 -5.61 -5.11
C ALA A 171 -25.56 -4.92 -3.74
N VAL A 172 -24.65 -3.95 -3.63
CA VAL A 172 -24.41 -3.18 -2.41
C VAL A 172 -25.76 -2.67 -1.89
N GLU A 173 -26.18 -3.15 -0.73
CA GLU A 173 -27.44 -2.69 -0.13
C GLU A 173 -27.32 -1.19 0.20
N LYS A 174 -28.31 -0.41 -0.24
CA LYS A 174 -28.40 1.04 0.00
C LYS A 174 -28.47 1.43 1.48
N SER A 175 -28.55 0.46 2.39
CA SER A 175 -28.66 0.62 3.84
C SER A 175 -27.32 0.83 4.54
N GLN A 176 -26.17 0.62 3.87
CA GLN A 176 -24.84 0.78 4.45
C GLN A 176 -24.58 2.21 4.95
N ILE A 177 -23.87 2.32 6.07
CA ILE A 177 -23.65 3.57 6.82
C ILE A 177 -22.95 4.64 5.97
N PHE A 178 -22.11 4.24 5.02
CA PHE A 178 -21.42 5.14 4.08
C PHE A 178 -22.31 5.69 2.95
N ASN A 179 -23.54 5.18 2.80
CA ASN A 179 -24.53 5.65 1.83
C ASN A 179 -25.65 6.50 2.47
N ARG A 180 -25.45 6.99 3.70
CA ARG A 180 -26.37 7.95 4.33
C ARG A 180 -25.77 9.35 4.32
N MET A 181 -26.65 10.34 4.32
CA MET A 181 -26.27 11.76 4.40
C MET A 181 -25.24 12.01 5.52
N PRO A 182 -24.23 12.88 5.29
CA PRO A 182 -24.08 13.79 4.15
C PRO A 182 -23.33 13.19 2.94
N TYR A 183 -22.86 11.95 3.02
CA TYR A 183 -21.92 11.36 2.05
C TYR A 183 -22.63 10.56 0.94
N ASN A 184 -23.70 11.12 0.38
CA ASN A 184 -24.58 10.48 -0.62
C ASN A 184 -23.82 10.19 -1.94
N TYR A 185 -22.97 9.18 -1.92
CA TYR A 185 -22.08 8.77 -3.00
C TYR A 185 -22.91 8.11 -4.11
N THR A 186 -23.02 8.78 -5.25
CA THR A 186 -23.87 8.38 -6.37
C THR A 186 -23.22 7.35 -7.31
N GLY A 187 -21.99 6.90 -7.00
CA GLY A 187 -21.31 5.83 -7.75
C GLY A 187 -20.99 6.17 -9.21
N LEU A 188 -20.89 7.46 -9.55
CA LEU A 188 -20.52 7.94 -10.88
C LEU A 188 -19.11 8.52 -10.86
N GLU A 189 -18.11 7.65 -10.94
CA GLU A 189 -16.77 8.07 -11.35
C GLU A 189 -16.72 8.07 -12.89
N LYS A 190 -16.41 9.24 -13.47
CA LYS A 190 -16.05 9.39 -14.89
C LYS A 190 -14.58 9.09 -15.09
#